data_AF-A0A2J8SXX1-F1
#
_entry.id   AF-A0A2J8SXX1-F1
#
_cell.length_a   1.000
_cell.length_b   1.000
_cell.length_c   1.000
_cell.angle_alpha   90.00
_cell.angle_beta   90.00
_cell.angle_gamma   90.00
#
_symmetry.space_group_name_H-M   'P 1'
#
loop_
_entity.id
_entity.type
_entity.pdbx_description
1 polymer ?
#
loop_
_entity_poly.entity_id
_entity_poly.type
_entity_poly.pdbx_seq_one_letter_code
_entity_poly.pdbx_strand_id
1 'polypeptide(L)'
;HAFRKQSHPEIISYLEKVIPLISDAGLRWHLTDLCTKKALSRAMLLTSYLPPPLLRHRLKTHTTVIHQLDKALAKLGIGQLTAQEVKSACYLRGLNSTHIGEDRCRTWLGEWLQISCSLKEAELSLLLHNVVLLSTNYLGTRR
;
A
#
# COMPACT_ATOMS: atom_id res chain seq x y z
N HIS A 1 9.91 3.03 24.31
CA HIS A 1 8.65 2.42 23.82
C HIS A 1 7.58 3.51 23.60
N ALA A 2 7.83 4.47 22.70
CA ALA A 2 7.09 5.74 22.64
C ALA A 2 6.72 6.25 21.23
N PHE A 3 6.52 5.35 20.25
CA PHE A 3 6.19 5.76 18.86
C PHE A 3 4.90 5.14 18.29
N ARG A 4 4.07 4.47 19.10
CA ARG A 4 2.82 3.83 18.62
C ARG A 4 1.56 4.68 18.85
N LYS A 5 1.60 5.98 18.52
CA LYS A 5 0.45 6.88 18.73
C LYS A 5 0.22 7.93 17.63
N GLN A 6 0.59 7.64 16.39
CA GLN A 6 0.07 8.39 15.25
C GLN A 6 -0.64 7.42 14.31
N SER A 7 -1.95 7.32 14.47
CA SER A 7 -2.80 7.08 13.31
C SER A 7 -2.47 8.21 12.35
N HIS A 8 -1.66 7.97 11.32
CA HIS A 8 -1.29 8.99 10.35
C HIS A 8 -2.58 9.48 9.67
N PRO A 9 -3.09 10.69 9.97
CA PRO A 9 -4.34 11.17 9.38
C PRO A 9 -4.28 11.19 7.85
N GLU A 10 -3.08 11.29 7.29
CA GLU A 10 -2.80 11.26 5.86
C GLU A 10 -3.07 9.88 5.25
N ILE A 11 -2.76 8.80 5.96
CA ILE A 11 -3.09 7.43 5.52
C ILE A 11 -4.61 7.25 5.51
N ILE A 12 -5.29 7.75 6.54
CA ILE A 12 -6.75 7.64 6.63
C ILE A 12 -7.40 8.47 5.51
N SER A 13 -6.99 9.72 5.31
CA SER A 13 -7.46 10.59 4.22
C SER A 13 -7.26 9.95 2.84
N TYR A 14 -6.08 9.38 2.59
CA TYR A 14 -5.81 8.63 1.36
C TYR A 14 -6.79 7.46 1.18
N LEU A 15 -7.01 6.67 2.22
CA LEU A 15 -7.88 5.50 2.16
C LEU A 15 -9.35 5.88 1.98
N GLU A 16 -9.82 6.95 2.62
CA GLU A 16 -11.18 7.47 2.46
C GLU A 16 -11.47 7.87 1.01
N LYS A 17 -10.47 8.38 0.27
CA LYS A 17 -10.59 8.70 -1.16
C LYS A 17 -10.62 7.46 -2.05
N VAL A 18 -9.85 6.42 -1.71
CA VAL A 18 -9.61 5.26 -2.58
C VAL A 18 -10.60 4.12 -2.35
N ILE A 19 -10.97 3.84 -1.10
CA ILE A 19 -11.86 2.73 -0.72
C ILE A 19 -13.20 2.73 -1.47
N PRO A 20 -13.88 3.88 -1.68
CA PRO A 20 -15.15 3.91 -2.42
C PRO A 20 -15.04 3.40 -3.87
N LEU A 21 -13.84 3.45 -4.47
CA LEU A 21 -13.58 3.07 -5.86
C LEU A 21 -13.23 1.59 -6.03
N ILE A 22 -13.13 0.85 -4.92
CA ILE A 22 -12.91 -0.60 -4.91
C ILE A 22 -14.18 -1.30 -5.41
N SER A 23 -13.99 -2.18 -6.40
CA SER A 23 -15.09 -2.94 -7.03
C SER A 23 -15.64 -4.04 -6.11
N ASP A 24 -14.79 -4.69 -5.31
CA ASP A 24 -15.19 -5.75 -4.38
C ASP A 24 -15.88 -5.16 -3.14
N ALA A 25 -17.18 -5.42 -2.99
CA ALA A 25 -18.00 -4.89 -1.91
C ALA A 25 -17.63 -5.43 -0.52
N GLY A 26 -17.20 -6.69 -0.44
CA GLY A 26 -16.80 -7.33 0.82
C GLY A 26 -15.48 -6.76 1.33
N LEU A 27 -14.51 -6.62 0.41
CA LEU A 27 -13.23 -5.98 0.69
C LEU A 27 -13.40 -4.50 1.05
N ARG A 28 -14.27 -3.78 0.33
CA ARG A 28 -14.60 -2.38 0.63
C ARG A 28 -15.15 -2.23 2.05
N TRP A 29 -16.14 -3.04 2.43
CA TRP A 29 -16.69 -3.02 3.79
C TRP A 29 -15.62 -3.31 4.83
N HIS A 30 -14.78 -4.33 4.60
CA HIS A 30 -13.70 -4.70 5.49
C HIS A 30 -12.69 -3.56 5.68
N LEU A 31 -12.28 -2.89 4.59
CA LEU A 31 -11.34 -1.78 4.66
C LEU A 31 -11.94 -0.55 5.34
N THR A 32 -13.22 -0.24 5.09
CA THR A 32 -13.94 0.82 5.81
C THR A 32 -13.99 0.53 7.31
N ASP A 33 -14.30 -0.72 7.70
CA ASP A 33 -14.29 -1.16 9.11
C ASP A 33 -12.89 -1.06 9.73
N LEU A 34 -11.84 -1.44 9.00
CA LEU A 34 -10.46 -1.34 9.49
C LEU A 34 -9.97 0.11 9.61
N CYS A 35 -10.42 1.02 8.72
CA CYS A 35 -10.14 2.45 8.80
C CYS A 35 -10.80 3.08 10.03
N THR A 36 -12.09 2.78 10.26
CA THR A 36 -12.83 3.27 11.43
C THR A 36 -12.25 2.71 12.74
N LYS A 37 -11.76 1.47 12.73
CA LYS A 37 -11.14 0.81 13.89
C LYS A 37 -9.62 1.01 14.01
N LYS A 38 -8.99 1.88 13.20
CA LYS A 38 -7.53 2.20 13.21
C LYS A 38 -6.59 1.00 13.06
N ALA A 39 -7.07 -0.12 12.52
CA ALA A 39 -6.41 -1.43 12.61
C ALA A 39 -5.46 -1.75 11.44
N LEU A 40 -5.46 -0.95 10.37
CA LEU A 40 -4.56 -1.19 9.22
C LEU A 40 -3.08 -1.18 9.61
N SER A 41 -2.70 -0.35 10.59
CA SER A 41 -1.33 -0.33 11.15
C SER A 41 -0.90 -1.65 11.80
N ARG A 42 -1.85 -2.43 12.35
CA ARG A 42 -1.58 -3.75 12.97
C ARG A 42 -1.73 -4.91 11.97
N ALA A 43 -2.53 -4.74 10.92
CA ALA A 43 -2.67 -5.74 9.87
C ALA A 43 -1.39 -5.87 9.02
N MET A 44 -0.70 -4.74 8.78
CA MET A 44 0.43 -4.63 7.86
C MET A 44 1.81 -4.75 8.50
N LEU A 45 1.92 -4.81 9.85
CA LEU A 45 3.22 -4.86 10.53
C LEU A 45 3.25 -5.87 11.67
N LEU A 46 4.12 -6.88 11.47
CA LEU A 46 4.73 -7.77 12.47
C LEU A 46 3.90 -8.94 13.02
N THR A 47 4.07 -10.10 12.37
CA THR A 47 4.12 -11.38 13.09
C THR A 47 5.20 -12.27 12.48
N SER A 48 6.46 -12.11 12.93
CA SER A 48 7.60 -12.94 12.49
C SER A 48 7.57 -14.40 13.01
N TYR A 49 6.49 -14.82 13.67
CA TYR A 49 6.36 -16.14 14.30
C TYR A 49 5.03 -16.84 13.94
N LEU A 50 4.49 -16.56 12.75
CA LEU A 50 3.31 -17.27 12.27
C LEU A 50 3.74 -18.58 11.59
N PRO A 51 3.04 -19.70 11.82
CA PRO A 51 3.20 -20.91 11.03
C PRO A 51 3.21 -20.61 9.52
N PRO A 52 4.06 -21.27 8.71
CA PRO A 52 4.19 -21.02 7.27
C PRO A 52 2.87 -20.90 6.47
N PRO A 53 1.82 -21.73 6.71
CA PRO A 53 0.55 -21.58 5.98
C PRO A 53 -0.19 -20.28 6.33
N LEU A 54 -0.16 -19.86 7.60
CA LEU A 54 -0.80 -18.62 8.04
C LEU A 54 -0.05 -17.40 7.49
N LEU A 55 1.28 -17.46 7.44
CA LEU A 55 2.09 -16.43 6.80
C LEU A 55 1.76 -16.31 5.30
N ARG A 56 1.70 -17.43 4.58
CA ARG A 56 1.33 -17.46 3.16
C ARG A 56 -0.07 -16.88 2.93
N HIS A 57 -1.04 -17.26 3.75
CA HIS A 57 -2.40 -16.71 3.67
C HIS A 57 -2.40 -15.21 3.92
N ARG A 58 -1.72 -14.73 4.97
CA ARG A 58 -1.61 -13.30 5.31
C ARG A 58 -0.95 -12.51 4.19
N LEU A 59 0.13 -13.01 3.61
CA LEU A 59 0.81 -12.39 2.48
C LEU A 59 -0.12 -12.33 1.26
N LYS A 60 -0.83 -13.42 0.94
CA LYS A 60 -1.80 -13.42 -0.17
C LYS A 60 -2.89 -12.38 0.03
N THR A 61 -3.52 -12.36 1.21
CA THR A 61 -4.56 -11.38 1.56
C THR A 61 -4.04 -9.96 1.50
N HIS A 62 -2.85 -9.71 2.05
CA HIS A 62 -2.19 -8.40 2.00
C HIS A 62 -1.96 -7.93 0.57
N THR A 63 -1.46 -8.80 -0.29
CA THR A 63 -1.21 -8.46 -1.69
C THR A 63 -2.49 -8.20 -2.46
N THR A 64 -3.55 -8.96 -2.20
CA THR A 64 -4.88 -8.69 -2.77
C THR A 64 -5.39 -7.32 -2.33
N VAL A 65 -5.25 -6.97 -1.05
CA VAL A 65 -5.62 -5.63 -0.54
C VAL A 65 -4.85 -4.54 -1.28
N ILE A 66 -3.52 -4.64 -1.36
CA ILE A 66 -2.68 -3.66 -2.07
C ILE A 66 -3.07 -3.54 -3.54
N HIS A 67 -3.26 -4.65 -4.23
CA HIS A 67 -3.63 -4.66 -5.65
C HIS A 67 -5.00 -4.00 -5.91
N GLN A 68 -5.97 -4.21 -5.02
CA GLN A 68 -7.28 -3.57 -5.12
C GLN A 68 -7.21 -2.08 -4.79
N LEU A 69 -6.40 -1.69 -3.81
CA LEU A 69 -6.09 -0.28 -3.54
C LEU A 69 -5.40 0.39 -4.73
N ASP A 70 -4.50 -0.32 -5.42
CA ASP A 70 -3.82 0.17 -6.62
C ASP A 70 -4.79 0.38 -7.78
N LYS A 71 -5.66 -0.58 -8.06
CA LYS A 71 -6.71 -0.44 -9.08
C LYS A 71 -7.63 0.76 -8.79
N ALA A 72 -8.01 0.92 -7.53
CA ALA A 72 -8.83 2.06 -7.11
C ALA A 72 -8.07 3.40 -7.20
N LEU A 73 -6.79 3.41 -6.83
CA LEU A 73 -5.94 4.60 -6.97
C LEU A 73 -5.69 4.95 -8.45
N ALA A 74 -5.54 3.97 -9.33
CA ALA A 74 -5.41 4.20 -10.77
C ALA A 74 -6.68 4.85 -11.35
N LYS A 75 -7.87 4.47 -10.86
CA LYS A 75 -9.14 5.14 -11.22
C LYS A 75 -9.23 6.57 -10.68
N LEU A 76 -8.76 6.80 -9.45
CA LEU A 76 -8.75 8.13 -8.82
C LEU A 76 -7.77 9.09 -9.52
N GLY A 77 -6.60 8.57 -9.91
CA GLY A 77 -5.48 9.33 -10.43
C GLY A 77 -4.59 9.91 -9.34
N ILE A 78 -3.26 9.79 -9.51
CA ILE A 78 -2.26 10.29 -8.55
C ILE A 78 -2.37 11.82 -8.36
N GLY A 79 -2.81 12.56 -9.38
CA GLY A 79 -2.97 14.02 -9.30
C GLY A 79 -4.01 14.50 -8.29
N GLN A 80 -4.94 13.64 -7.86
CA GLN A 80 -5.95 13.94 -6.83
C GLN A 80 -5.43 13.77 -5.40
N LEU A 81 -4.21 13.26 -5.24
CA LEU A 81 -3.55 13.11 -3.95
C LEU A 81 -2.72 14.34 -3.62
N THR A 82 -2.79 14.76 -2.35
CA THR A 82 -1.85 15.72 -1.77
C THR A 82 -0.45 15.11 -1.64
N ALA A 83 0.57 15.95 -1.47
CA ALA A 83 1.97 15.51 -1.24
C ALA A 83 2.09 14.47 -0.11
N GLN A 84 1.31 14.66 0.94
CA GLN A 84 1.32 13.84 2.14
C GLN A 84 0.63 12.49 1.89
N GLU A 85 -0.49 12.49 1.17
CA GLU A 85 -1.17 11.27 0.75
C GLU A 85 -0.33 10.45 -0.23
N VAL A 86 0.44 11.09 -1.11
CA VAL A 86 1.40 10.41 -1.98
C VAL A 86 2.47 9.69 -1.15
N LYS A 87 3.04 10.37 -0.14
CA LYS A 87 4.01 9.74 0.78
C LYS A 87 3.39 8.57 1.55
N SER A 88 2.17 8.72 2.04
CA SER A 88 1.41 7.64 2.70
C SER A 88 1.15 6.45 1.76
N ALA A 89 0.77 6.71 0.51
CA ALA A 89 0.57 5.69 -0.50
C ALA A 89 1.89 4.94 -0.79
N CYS A 90 3.01 5.65 -0.91
CA CYS A 90 4.33 5.06 -1.08
C CYS A 90 4.75 4.20 0.11
N TYR A 91 4.53 4.69 1.34
CA TYR A 91 4.85 3.99 2.57
C TYR A 91 4.08 2.65 2.71
N LEU A 92 2.79 2.64 2.39
CA LEU A 92 1.96 1.42 2.41
C LEU A 92 2.48 0.32 1.46
N ARG A 93 3.24 0.72 0.43
CA ARG A 93 3.82 -0.17 -0.58
C ARG A 93 5.30 -0.47 -0.30
N GLY A 94 5.80 -0.07 0.89
CA GLY A 94 7.13 -0.40 1.38
C GLY A 94 8.23 0.63 1.08
N LEU A 95 7.94 1.74 0.40
CA LEU A 95 8.93 2.79 0.14
C LEU A 95 9.13 3.67 1.37
N ASN A 96 10.37 3.85 1.81
CA ASN A 96 10.69 4.84 2.84
C ASN A 96 10.72 6.26 2.23
N SER A 97 9.59 6.95 2.25
CA SER A 97 9.41 8.26 1.63
C SER A 97 9.87 9.46 2.49
N THR A 98 10.50 9.23 3.65
CA THR A 98 10.88 10.31 4.58
C THR A 98 11.84 11.33 3.97
N HIS A 99 12.73 10.88 3.09
CA HIS A 99 13.76 11.72 2.45
C HIS A 99 13.56 11.90 0.94
N ILE A 100 12.45 11.39 0.38
CA ILE A 100 12.16 11.46 -1.05
C ILE A 100 11.29 12.71 -1.31
N GLY A 101 11.71 13.53 -2.28
CA GLY A 101 10.92 14.67 -2.74
C GLY A 101 9.59 14.23 -3.34
N GLU A 102 8.57 15.09 -3.30
CA GLU A 102 7.23 14.77 -3.75
C GLU A 102 7.20 14.25 -5.19
N ASP A 103 7.84 14.94 -6.12
CA ASP A 103 7.85 14.57 -7.54
C ASP A 103 8.36 13.15 -7.76
N ARG A 104 9.44 12.78 -7.05
CA ARG A 104 10.00 11.42 -7.12
C ARG A 104 9.09 10.38 -6.47
N CYS A 105 8.32 10.73 -5.45
CA CYS A 105 7.32 9.83 -4.89
C CYS A 105 6.17 9.62 -5.88
N ARG A 106 5.74 10.67 -6.59
CA ARG A 106 4.69 10.58 -7.63
C ARG A 106 5.15 9.72 -8.80
N THR A 107 6.38 9.92 -9.29
CA THR A 107 6.96 9.09 -10.36
C THR A 107 7.02 7.62 -9.94
N TRP A 108 7.59 7.34 -8.76
CA TRP A 108 7.67 5.98 -8.24
C TRP A 108 6.29 5.32 -8.11
N LEU A 109 5.31 6.07 -7.59
CA LEU A 109 3.95 5.56 -7.43
C LEU A 109 3.30 5.30 -8.80
N GLY A 110 3.60 6.11 -9.82
CA GLY A 110 3.18 5.87 -11.20
C GLY A 110 3.75 4.57 -11.77
N GLU A 111 5.07 4.37 -11.64
CA GLU A 111 5.76 3.14 -12.08
C GLU A 111 5.22 1.91 -11.34
N TRP A 112 5.01 2.04 -10.03
CA TRP A 112 4.39 1.00 -9.20
C TRP A 112 3.01 0.62 -9.74
N LEU A 113 2.13 1.60 -10.00
CA LEU A 113 0.78 1.34 -10.49
C LEU A 113 0.77 0.69 -11.88
N GLN A 114 1.70 1.05 -12.76
CA GLN A 114 1.83 0.41 -14.07
C GLN A 114 2.09 -1.10 -13.92
N ILE A 115 3.00 -1.47 -13.02
CA ILE A 115 3.33 -2.87 -12.74
C ILE A 115 2.16 -3.55 -12.02
N SER A 116 1.70 -2.98 -10.91
CA SER A 116 0.73 -3.64 -10.04
C SER A 116 -0.64 -3.81 -10.69
N CYS A 117 -1.07 -2.89 -11.55
CA CYS A 117 -2.34 -2.98 -12.27
C CYS A 117 -2.28 -3.92 -13.49
N SER A 118 -1.09 -4.18 -14.04
CA SER A 118 -0.90 -5.12 -15.16
C SER A 118 -1.00 -6.60 -14.74
N LEU A 119 -0.77 -6.90 -13.45
CA LEU A 119 -0.76 -8.26 -12.92
C LEU A 119 -2.18 -8.80 -12.73
N LYS A 120 -2.37 -10.08 -13.05
CA LYS A 120 -3.61 -10.80 -12.74
C LYS A 120 -3.61 -11.29 -11.30
N GLU A 121 -4.79 -11.61 -10.76
CA GLU A 121 -4.92 -12.12 -9.38
C GLU A 121 -4.15 -13.43 -9.14
N ALA A 122 -4.00 -14.26 -10.18
CA ALA A 122 -3.19 -15.48 -10.14
C ALA A 122 -1.67 -15.21 -10.00
N GLU A 123 -1.23 -14.00 -10.33
CA GLU A 123 0.18 -13.59 -10.40
C GLU A 123 0.58 -12.69 -9.22
N LEU A 124 -0.30 -12.49 -8.23
CA LEU A 124 -0.04 -11.61 -7.09
C LEU A 124 1.18 -12.05 -6.25
N SER A 125 1.59 -13.31 -6.31
CA SER A 125 2.86 -13.73 -5.71
C SER A 125 4.07 -12.97 -6.28
N LEU A 126 4.03 -12.55 -7.54
CA LEU A 126 5.06 -11.72 -8.17
C LEU A 126 5.04 -10.28 -7.64
N LEU A 127 3.86 -9.76 -7.28
CA LEU A 127 3.76 -8.42 -6.69
C LEU A 127 4.51 -8.34 -5.35
N LEU A 128 4.49 -9.42 -4.54
CA LEU A 128 5.29 -9.51 -3.30
C LEU A 128 6.79 -9.37 -3.56
N HIS A 129 7.30 -9.93 -4.65
CA HIS A 129 8.72 -9.82 -5.03
C HIS A 129 9.03 -8.40 -5.52
N ASN A 130 8.11 -7.77 -6.26
CA ASN A 130 8.24 -6.39 -6.72
C ASN A 130 8.22 -5.38 -5.57
N VAL A 131 7.42 -5.60 -4.50
CA VAL A 131 7.49 -4.77 -3.28
C VAL A 131 8.92 -4.69 -2.78
N VAL A 132 9.59 -5.84 -2.61
CA VAL A 132 10.96 -5.91 -2.08
C VAL A 132 11.95 -5.29 -3.07
N LEU A 133 11.87 -5.61 -4.35
CA LEU A 133 12.80 -5.13 -5.37
C LEU A 133 12.69 -3.61 -5.60
N LEU A 134 11.48 -3.05 -5.71
CA LEU A 134 11.30 -1.62 -6.01
C LEU A 134 11.59 -0.74 -4.79
N SER A 135 11.24 -1.19 -3.58
CA SER A 135 11.52 -0.43 -2.36
C SER A 135 13.01 -0.42 -2.00
N THR A 136 13.76 -1.49 -2.31
CA THR A 136 15.21 -1.56 -2.07
C THR A 136 16.02 -0.89 -3.18
N ASN A 137 15.66 -1.06 -4.45
CA ASN A 137 16.43 -0.53 -5.58
C ASN A 137 16.22 0.97 -5.82
N TYR A 138 15.08 1.56 -5.45
CA TYR A 138 14.87 3.00 -5.60
C TYR A 138 15.71 3.85 -4.63
N LEU A 139 16.26 3.23 -3.57
CA LEU A 139 17.30 3.84 -2.72
C LEU A 139 18.72 3.67 -3.34
N GLY A 140 18.89 2.67 -4.21
CA GLY A 140 20.15 2.29 -4.86
C GLY A 140 20.48 3.07 -6.14
N THR A 141 19.51 3.72 -6.78
CA THR A 141 19.75 4.71 -7.86
C THR A 141 20.36 6.02 -7.36
N ARG A 142 20.87 6.05 -6.11
CA ARG A 142 21.99 6.91 -5.71
C ARG A 142 23.27 6.48 -6.44
N ARG A 143 23.40 6.82 -7.72
CA ARG A 143 24.67 7.23 -8.32
C ARG A 143 24.40 8.27 -9.38
#